data_AF-A0A1N6Z836-F1
#
_entry.id   AF-A0A1N6Z836-F1
#
_cell.length_a   1.000
_cell.length_b   1.000
_cell.length_c   1.000
_cell.angle_alpha   90.00
_cell.angle_beta   90.00
_cell.angle_gamma   90.00
#
_symmetry.space_group_name_H-M   'P 1'
#
loop_
_entity.id
_entity.type
_entity.pdbx_description
1 polymer ?
#
loop_
_entity_poly.entity_id
_entity_poly.type
_entity_poly.pdbx_seq_one_letter_code
_entity_poly.pdbx_strand_id
1 'polypeptide(L)' 'MICKAICERLGLSVESGQVEGVRAKLNRLAERGWLRKTPQRRVRPAALIRPVSGVSKP' A
#
# COMPACT_ATOMS: atom_id res chain seq x y z
N MET A 1 -9.51 7.80 -4.93
CA MET A 1 -9.12 6.52 -4.29
C MET A 1 -7.60 6.40 -4.31
N ILE A 2 -6.94 5.93 -3.25
CA ILE A 2 -5.46 5.84 -3.18
C ILE A 2 -4.87 5.00 -4.33
N CYS A 3 -5.55 3.93 -4.75
CA CYS A 3 -5.10 3.09 -5.86
C CYS A 3 -5.11 3.84 -7.20
N LYS A 4 -6.13 4.68 -7.47
CA LYS A 4 -6.18 5.53 -8.67
C LYS A 4 -5.02 6.53 -8.69
N ALA A 5 -4.79 7.22 -7.56
CA ALA A 5 -3.68 8.17 -7.44
C ALA A 5 -2.30 7.50 -7.58
N ILE A 6 -2.18 6.23 -7.16
CA ILE A 6 -0.96 5.43 -7.35
C ILE A 6 -0.82 5.02 -8.82
N CYS A 7 -1.90 4.61 -9.49
CA CYS A 7 -1.87 4.35 -10.94
C CYS A 7 -1.40 5.59 -11.70
N GLU A 8 -2.01 6.76 -11.44
CA GLU A 8 -1.64 8.02 -12.09
C GLU A 8 -0.17 8.38 -11.85
N ARG A 9 0.32 8.27 -10.60
CA ARG A 9 1.73 8.52 -10.27
C ARG A 9 2.71 7.54 -10.92
N LEU A 10 2.28 6.31 -11.18
CA LEU A 10 3.09 5.28 -11.84
C LEU A 10 2.95 5.32 -13.36
N GLY A 11 2.15 6.24 -13.92
CA GLY A 11 1.84 6.26 -15.35
C GLY A 11 1.02 5.06 -15.83
N LEU A 12 0.35 4.36 -14.90
CA LEU A 12 -0.50 3.21 -15.19
C LEU A 12 -1.91 3.66 -15.54
N SER A 13 -2.56 2.90 -16.41
CA SER A 13 -3.97 3.13 -16.74
C SER A 13 -4.83 3.05 -15.47
N VAL A 14 -5.77 3.99 -15.32
CA VAL A 14 -6.72 4.07 -14.20
C VAL A 14 -7.96 3.20 -14.41
N GLU A 15 -7.93 2.32 -15.43
CA GLU A 15 -8.98 1.33 -15.66
C GLU A 15 -9.14 0.36 -14.50
N SER A 16 -10.38 -0.10 -14.28
CA SER A 16 -10.76 -0.89 -13.11
C SER A 16 -9.89 -2.12 -12.89
N GLY A 17 -9.46 -2.81 -13.96
CA GLY A 17 -8.58 -3.97 -13.88
C GLY A 17 -7.16 -3.65 -13.37
N GLN A 18 -6.58 -2.53 -13.80
CA GLN A 18 -5.27 -2.05 -13.32
C GLN A 18 -5.36 -1.56 -11.88
N VAL A 19 -6.44 -0.84 -11.52
CA VAL A 19 -6.68 -0.36 -10.16
C VAL A 19 -6.84 -1.53 -9.17
N GLU A 20 -7.52 -2.61 -9.56
CA GLU A 20 -7.60 -3.87 -8.81
C GLU A 20 -6.24 -4.56 -8.69
N GLY A 21 -5.46 -4.62 -9.78
CA GLY A 21 -4.10 -5.17 -9.75
C GLY A 21 -3.17 -4.42 -8.79
N VAL A 22 -3.21 -3.09 -8.82
CA VAL A 22 -2.48 -2.22 -7.88
C VAL A 22 -2.98 -2.42 -6.45
N ARG A 23 -4.30 -2.57 -6.26
CA ARG A 23 -4.89 -2.88 -4.94
C ARG A 23 -4.39 -4.22 -4.39
N ALA A 24 -4.38 -5.27 -5.20
CA ALA A 24 -3.88 -6.58 -4.83
C ALA A 24 -2.38 -6.54 -4.50
N LYS A 25 -1.59 -5.79 -5.28
CA LYS A 25 -0.15 -5.61 -5.05
C LYS A 25 0.13 -4.84 -3.75
N LEU A 26 -0.62 -3.77 -3.49
CA LEU A 26 -0.54 -3.01 -2.24
C LEU A 26 -0.95 -3.87 -1.02
N ASN A 27 -1.96 -4.73 -1.17
CA ASN A 27 -2.34 -5.71 -0.14
C ASN A 27 -1.20 -6.67 0.15
N ARG A 28 -0.63 -7.32 -0.88
CA ARG A 28 0.51 -8.25 -0.70
C ARG A 28 1.73 -7.58 -0.06
N LEU A 29 2.02 -6.34 -0.45
CA LEU A 29 3.09 -5.56 0.18
C LEU A 29 2.78 -5.22 1.64
N ALA A 30 1.50 -5.01 1.98
CA ALA A 30 1.08 -4.80 3.35
C ALA A 30 1.18 -6.08 4.20
N GLU A 31 0.74 -7.22 3.66
CA GLU A 31 0.85 -8.54 4.29
C GLU A 31 2.31 -8.94 4.55
N ARG A 32 3.22 -8.60 3.62
CA ARG A 32 4.67 -8.82 3.80
C ARG A 32 5.34 -7.82 4.76
N GLY A 33 4.57 -6.88 5.32
CA GLY A 33 5.05 -5.86 6.25
C GLY A 33 5.86 -4.73 5.62
N TRP A 34 5.80 -4.55 4.30
CA TRP A 34 6.47 -3.44 3.59
C TRP A 34 5.64 -2.16 3.62
N LEU A 35 4.32 -2.29 3.63
CA LEU A 35 3.39 -1.18 3.69
C LEU A 35 2.47 -1.33 4.90
N ARG A 36 2.07 -0.22 5.50
CA ARG A 36 0.94 -0.20 6.43
C ARG A 36 -0.20 0.63 5.83
N LYS A 37 -1.38 0.03 5.84
CA LYS A 37 -2.63 0.75 5.56
C LYS A 37 -2.99 1.55 6.80
N THR A 38 -3.05 2.86 6.65
CA THR A 38 -3.54 3.74 7.72
C THR A 38 -5.05 3.94 7.56
N PRO A 39 -5.79 4.16 8.66
CA PRO A 39 -7.23 4.40 8.63
C PRO A 39 -7.61 5.62 7.78
N GLN A 40 -6.68 6.55 7.55
CA GLN A 40 -6.85 7.73 6.70
C GLN A 40 -6.76 7.45 5.19
N ARG A 41 -6.96 6.19 4.74
CA ARG A 41 -6.74 5.75 3.35
C ARG A 41 -5.34 6.06 2.79
N ARG A 42 -4.33 6.28 3.64
CA ARG A 42 -2.94 6.45 3.19
C ARG A 42 -2.20 5.12 3.31
N VAL A 43 -1.37 4.82 2.31
CA VAL A 43 -0.36 3.75 2.40
C VAL A 43 0.97 4.40 2.74
N ARG A 44 1.64 3.90 3.77
CA ARG A 44 2.97 4.37 4.16
C ARG A 44 3.96 3.21 4.14
N PRO A 45 5.22 3.43 3.72
CA PRO A 45 6.27 2.43 3.88
C PRO A 45 6.46 2.14 5.37
N ALA A 46 6.56 0.85 5.71
CA ALA A 46 6.67 0.40 7.09
C ALA A 46 7.90 0.99 7.79
N ALA A 47 9.00 1.20 7.06
CA ALA A 47 10.23 1.81 7.58
C ALA A 47 10.07 3.27 8.04
N LEU A 48 9.07 4.01 7.52
CA LEU A 48 8.84 5.41 7.86
C LEU A 48 7.89 5.59 9.06
N ILE A 49 7.30 4.49 9.55
CA ILE A 49 6.50 4.50 10.77
C ILE A 49 7.42 4.01 11.89
N ARG A 50 7.98 4.92 12.70
CA ARG A 50 8.68 4.54 13.94
C ARG A 50 7.80 3.51 14.67
N PRO A 51 8.34 2.35 15.07
CA PRO A 51 7.53 1.33 15.71
C PRO A 51 7.04 1.87 17.05
N VAL A 52 5.73 2.08 17.18
CA VAL A 52 5.08 1.83 18.46
C VAL A 52 5.04 0.30 18.58
N SER A 53 5.98 -0.21 19.37
CA SER A 53 6.04 -1.54 19.98
C SER A 53 5.57 -2.74 19.14
N GLY A 54 6.51 -3.64 18.82
CA GLY A 54 6.24 -5.08 18.86
C GLY A 54 5.63 -5.73 17.61
N VAL A 55 6.34 -5.74 16.49
CA VAL A 55 6.18 -6.85 15.52
C VAL A 55 7.54 -7.48 15.29
N SER A 56 7.85 -8.46 16.15
CA SER A 56 8.85 -9.48 15.86
C SER A 56 8.42 -10.23 14.60
N LYS A 57 9.31 -10.26 13.62
CA LYS A 57 9.17 -11.10 12.44
C LYS A 57 9.80 -12.45 12.78
N PRO A 58 9.15 -13.60 12.54
CA PRO A 58 9.79 -14.91 12.64
C PRO A 58 10.86 -15.08 11.56
#